data_AF-A0A6P9EF11-F1
#
_entry.id   AF-A0A6P9EF11-F1
#
_cell.length_a   1.000
_cell.length_b   1.000
_cell.length_c   1.000
_cell.angle_alpha   90.00
_cell.angle_beta   90.00
_cell.angle_gamma   90.00
#
_symmetry.space_group_name_H-M   'P 1'
#
loop_
_entity.id
_entity.type
_entity.pdbx_description
1 polymer ?
#
loop_
_entity_poly.entity_id
_entity_poly.type
_entity_poly.pdbx_seq_one_letter_code
_entity_poly.pdbx_strand_id
1 'polypeptide(L)'
;AGARIDRSTLIQNYELAEESLQTNYYGARRMVETLIFVLQLSSSPRIVNISSSMEKLESIQNKWIEGILCDAENLIEEKMDEVLKVFLKDFTEGSLASKGWPTFLSAYTVSKAAMNAYTRIL
;
A
#
# COMPACT_ATOMS: atom_id res chain seq x y z
N ALA A 1 -20.22 -20.30 5.17
CA ALA A 1 -19.43 -20.43 6.40
C ALA A 1 -17.96 -20.36 6.01
N GLY A 2 -17.25 -19.31 6.41
CA GLY A 2 -15.81 -19.19 6.13
C GLY A 2 -15.02 -20.14 7.01
N ALA A 3 -13.98 -20.76 6.46
CA ALA A 3 -13.03 -21.55 7.26
C ALA A 3 -12.49 -20.69 8.42
N ARG A 4 -12.30 -21.29 9.59
CA ARG A 4 -11.64 -20.60 10.72
C ARG A 4 -10.23 -20.25 10.28
N ILE A 5 -9.98 -18.96 10.09
CA ILE A 5 -8.64 -18.45 9.82
C ILE A 5 -7.87 -18.49 11.14
N ASP A 6 -6.79 -19.28 11.15
CA ASP A 6 -5.82 -19.23 12.23
C ASP A 6 -5.12 -17.87 12.21
N ARG A 7 -5.42 -17.04 13.21
CA ARG A 7 -4.88 -15.67 13.31
C ARG A 7 -3.37 -15.66 13.55
N SER A 8 -2.77 -16.76 14.01
CA SER A 8 -1.33 -16.86 14.18
C SER A 8 -0.57 -16.80 12.85
N THR A 9 -1.19 -17.27 11.76
CA THR A 9 -0.64 -17.17 10.40
C THR A 9 -0.68 -15.76 9.81
N LEU A 10 -1.40 -14.85 10.47
CA LEU A 10 -1.52 -13.44 10.06
C LEU A 10 -0.50 -12.54 10.77
N ILE A 11 0.35 -13.10 11.62
CA ILE A 11 1.48 -12.38 12.23
C ILE A 11 2.52 -12.15 11.15
N GLN A 12 2.83 -10.89 10.86
CA GLN A 12 3.83 -10.49 9.89
C GLN A 12 5.15 -10.23 10.62
N ASN A 13 6.24 -10.85 10.16
CA ASN A 13 7.60 -10.39 10.46
C ASN A 13 8.02 -9.32 9.43
N TYR A 14 9.23 -8.78 9.59
CA TYR A 14 9.73 -7.73 8.71
C TYR A 14 9.85 -8.22 7.25
N GLU A 15 10.33 -9.45 7.04
CA GLU A 15 10.51 -10.02 5.70
C GLU A 15 9.18 -10.12 4.95
N LEU A 16 8.12 -10.60 5.61
CA LEU A 16 6.78 -10.67 5.03
C LEU A 16 6.18 -9.27 4.83
N ALA A 17 6.51 -8.31 5.68
CA ALA A 17 6.09 -6.93 5.51
C ALA A 17 6.72 -6.31 4.26
N GLU A 18 8.03 -6.46 4.10
CA GLU A 18 8.78 -6.01 2.93
C GLU A 18 8.29 -6.70 1.65
N GLU A 19 8.14 -8.03 1.66
CA GLU A 19 7.63 -8.81 0.53
C GLU A 19 6.21 -8.34 0.12
N SER A 20 5.36 -8.04 1.10
CA SER A 20 4.02 -7.48 0.85
C SER A 20 4.10 -6.15 0.10
N LEU A 21 4.98 -5.23 0.51
CA LEU A 21 5.14 -3.95 -0.21
C LEU A 21 5.76 -4.15 -1.60
N GLN A 22 6.79 -5.00 -1.70
CA GLN A 22 7.47 -5.30 -2.95
C GLN A 22 6.52 -5.89 -3.98
N THR A 23 5.62 -6.78 -3.56
CA THR A 23 4.67 -7.41 -4.46
C THR A 23 3.47 -6.52 -4.75
N ASN A 24 2.81 -6.04 -3.70
CA ASN A 24 1.51 -5.39 -3.85
C ASN A 24 1.60 -3.95 -4.33
N TYR A 25 2.71 -3.24 -4.14
CA TYR A 25 2.86 -1.85 -4.59
C TYR A 25 3.96 -1.73 -5.65
N TYR A 26 5.22 -2.01 -5.29
CA TYR A 26 6.35 -1.80 -6.19
C TYR A 26 6.29 -2.70 -7.43
N GLY A 27 5.83 -3.94 -7.30
CA GLY A 27 5.69 -4.88 -8.40
C GLY A 27 4.66 -4.42 -9.43
N ALA A 28 3.50 -3.96 -8.97
CA ALA A 28 2.48 -3.41 -9.84
C ALA A 28 2.91 -2.09 -10.49
N ARG A 29 3.56 -1.20 -9.73
CA ARG A 29 4.14 0.02 -10.27
C ARG A 29 5.14 -0.28 -11.38
N ARG A 30 6.12 -1.15 -11.12
CA ARG A 30 7.12 -1.57 -12.11
C ARG A 30 6.50 -2.19 -13.35
N MET A 31 5.44 -2.98 -13.19
CA MET A 31 4.69 -3.56 -14.31
C MET A 31 4.08 -2.46 -15.18
N VAL A 32 3.43 -1.47 -14.57
CA VAL A 32 2.85 -0.32 -15.28
C VAL A 32 3.95 0.50 -15.97
N GLU A 33 5.00 0.89 -15.26
CA GLU A 33 6.16 1.62 -15.81
C GLU A 33 6.75 0.91 -17.04
N THR A 34 6.86 -0.42 -16.99
CA THR A 34 7.45 -1.23 -18.07
C THR A 34 6.50 -1.34 -19.27
N LEU A 35 5.20 -1.47 -19.05
CA LEU A 35 4.22 -1.74 -20.10
C LEU A 35 3.52 -0.48 -20.63
N ILE A 36 3.76 0.69 -20.05
CA ILE A 36 3.06 1.93 -20.41
C ILE A 36 3.18 2.27 -21.89
N PHE A 37 4.37 2.09 -22.48
CA PHE A 37 4.60 2.30 -23.91
C PHE A 37 3.69 1.39 -24.77
N VAL A 38 3.55 0.12 -24.39
CA VAL A 38 2.70 -0.84 -25.13
C VAL A 38 1.23 -0.50 -24.94
N LEU A 39 0.83 -0.08 -23.74
CA LEU A 39 -0.54 0.36 -23.45
C LEU A 39 -0.93 1.57 -24.30
N GLN A 40 -0.02 2.53 -24.50
CA GLN A 40 -0.25 3.72 -25.34
C GLN A 40 -0.53 3.40 -26.82
N LEU A 41 -0.18 2.19 -27.31
CA LEU A 41 -0.52 1.75 -28.66
C LEU A 41 -1.99 1.31 -28.81
N SER A 42 -2.69 1.07 -27.70
CA SER A 42 -4.10 0.72 -27.69
C SER A 42 -4.97 1.93 -27.97
N SER A 43 -6.07 1.76 -28.70
CA SER A 43 -7.10 2.80 -28.87
C SER A 43 -7.95 3.03 -27.61
N SER A 44 -7.86 2.14 -26.62
CA SER A 44 -8.56 2.24 -25.34
C SER A 44 -7.76 1.55 -24.22
N PRO A 45 -6.60 2.11 -23.80
CA PRO A 45 -5.80 1.54 -22.72
C PRO A 45 -6.60 1.50 -21.42
N ARG A 46 -6.38 0.45 -20.64
CA ARG A 46 -6.99 0.24 -19.32
C ARG A 46 -5.96 -0.37 -18.39
N ILE A 47 -5.81 0.24 -17.22
CA ILE A 47 -5.07 -0.33 -16.08
C ILE A 47 -6.10 -0.52 -14.98
N VAL A 48 -6.15 -1.73 -14.42
CA VAL A 48 -7.04 -2.04 -13.29
C VAL A 48 -6.17 -2.63 -12.19
N ASN A 49 -5.95 -1.83 -11.14
CA ASN A 49 -5.23 -2.26 -9.96
C ASN A 49 -6.19 -2.90 -8.96
N ILE A 50 -5.89 -4.13 -8.55
CA ILE A 50 -6.73 -4.88 -7.60
C ILE A 50 -6.34 -4.49 -6.17
N SER A 51 -7.25 -3.81 -5.48
CA SER A 51 -7.07 -3.40 -4.09
C SER A 51 -7.93 -4.20 -3.11
N SER A 52 -8.20 -3.68 -1.91
CA SER A 52 -9.03 -4.34 -0.90
C SER A 52 -10.06 -3.36 -0.31
N SER A 53 -10.85 -3.83 0.64
CA SER A 53 -11.70 -2.95 1.47
C SER A 53 -11.17 -2.82 2.89
N MET A 54 -10.09 -3.52 3.21
CA MET A 54 -9.47 -3.52 4.54
C MET A 54 -8.67 -2.24 4.79
N GLU A 55 -8.20 -1.57 3.75
CA GLU A 55 -7.42 -0.33 3.81
C GLU A 55 -8.24 0.95 3.99
N LYS A 56 -9.46 0.86 4.54
CA LYS A 56 -10.24 2.07 4.85
C LYS A 56 -9.36 3.06 5.61
N LEU A 57 -9.31 4.31 5.16
CA LEU A 57 -8.50 5.37 5.75
C LEU A 57 -8.77 5.53 7.26
N GLU A 58 -9.99 5.23 7.71
CA GLU A 58 -10.38 5.16 9.13
C GLU A 58 -9.50 4.23 9.99
N SER A 59 -8.83 3.24 9.37
CA SER A 59 -7.90 2.32 10.04
C SER A 59 -6.51 2.90 10.24
N ILE A 60 -6.16 3.98 9.54
CA ILE A 60 -4.88 4.67 9.63
C ILE A 60 -5.08 5.90 10.53
N GLN A 61 -4.64 5.81 11.78
CA GLN A 61 -4.75 6.90 12.75
C GLN A 61 -3.61 7.91 12.62
N ASN A 62 -2.61 7.59 11.81
CA ASN A 62 -1.49 8.48 11.53
C ASN A 62 -1.94 9.66 10.64
N LYS A 63 -2.09 10.84 11.27
CA LYS A 63 -2.56 12.08 10.64
C LYS A 63 -1.68 12.58 9.50
N TRP A 64 -0.38 12.29 9.54
CA TRP A 64 0.52 12.65 8.44
C TRP A 64 0.18 11.86 7.17
N ILE A 65 -0.06 10.55 7.32
CA ILE A 65 -0.44 9.68 6.19
C ILE A 65 -1.84 10.02 5.70
N GLU A 66 -2.79 10.23 6.61
CA GLU A 66 -4.15 10.65 6.26
C GLU A 66 -4.11 11.94 5.43
N GLY A 67 -3.28 12.91 5.81
CA GLY A 67 -3.05 14.13 5.03
C GLY A 67 -2.53 13.86 3.61
N ILE A 68 -1.51 13.01 3.47
CA ILE A 68 -0.95 12.64 2.16
C ILE A 68 -1.99 11.94 1.28
N LEU A 69 -2.71 10.95 1.83
CA LEU A 69 -3.67 10.15 1.05
C LEU A 69 -4.94 10.93 0.68
N CYS A 70 -5.34 11.91 1.50
CA CYS A 70 -6.47 12.78 1.22
C CYS A 70 -6.15 13.89 0.20
N ASP A 71 -4.88 14.32 0.12
CA ASP A 71 -4.42 15.36 -0.80
C ASP A 71 -4.19 14.80 -2.22
N ALA A 72 -5.31 14.59 -2.93
CA ALA A 72 -5.35 14.05 -4.28
C ALA A 72 -4.48 14.80 -5.28
N GLU A 73 -4.51 16.13 -5.19
CA GLU A 73 -3.98 17.04 -6.20
C GLU A 73 -2.46 17.13 -6.13
N ASN A 74 -1.88 16.89 -4.95
CA ASN A 74 -0.43 16.95 -4.73
C ASN A 74 0.19 15.57 -4.50
N LEU A 75 -0.53 14.50 -4.81
CA LEU A 75 -0.05 13.14 -4.65
C LEU A 75 0.96 12.79 -5.75
N ILE A 76 2.16 12.37 -5.36
CA ILE A 76 3.25 11.96 -6.25
C ILE A 76 3.90 10.68 -5.74
N GLU A 77 4.56 9.94 -6.62
CA GLU A 77 5.16 8.64 -6.30
C GLU A 77 6.22 8.74 -5.21
N GLU A 78 7.00 9.81 -5.19
CA GLU A 78 8.07 10.04 -4.22
C GLU A 78 7.53 10.19 -2.79
N LYS A 79 6.38 10.84 -2.63
CA LYS A 79 5.71 10.94 -1.32
C LYS A 79 5.25 9.57 -0.84
N MET A 80 4.76 8.73 -1.75
CA MET A 80 4.37 7.37 -1.40
C MET A 80 5.58 6.51 -1.02
N ASP A 81 6.70 6.66 -1.74
CA ASP A 81 7.94 5.97 -1.41
C ASP A 81 8.48 6.41 -0.03
N GLU A 82 8.33 7.69 0.35
CA GLU A 82 8.63 8.18 1.69
C GLU A 82 7.74 7.54 2.75
N VAL A 83 6.42 7.52 2.55
CA VAL A 83 5.45 6.88 3.47
C VAL A 83 5.82 5.41 3.69
N LEU A 84 6.12 4.66 2.63
CA LEU A 84 6.48 3.24 2.74
C LEU A 84 7.84 3.02 3.43
N LYS A 85 8.80 3.92 3.26
CA LYS A 85 10.08 3.87 3.99
C LYS A 85 9.88 4.13 5.49
N VAL A 86 9.09 5.14 5.85
CA VAL A 86 8.76 5.43 7.26
C VAL A 86 8.00 4.27 7.88
N PHE A 87 7.05 3.68 7.15
CA PHE A 87 6.33 2.49 7.59
C PHE A 87 7.28 1.34 7.96
N LEU A 88 8.19 0.95 7.05
CA LEU A 88 9.13 -0.15 7.30
C LEU A 88 10.05 0.15 8.48
N LYS A 89 10.50 1.40 8.63
CA LYS A 89 11.28 1.82 9.80
C LYS A 89 10.49 1.62 11.11
N ASP A 90 9.27 2.14 11.17
CA ASP A 90 8.41 2.03 12.36
C ASP A 90 8.01 0.56 12.62
N PHE A 91 7.94 -0.27 11.58
CA PHE A 91 7.74 -1.72 11.69
C PHE A 91 8.93 -2.38 12.39
N THR A 92 10.16 -2.11 11.94
CA THR A 92 11.39 -2.66 12.55
C THR A 92 11.58 -2.19 13.99
N GLU A 93 11.22 -0.94 14.30
CA GLU A 93 11.28 -0.39 15.65
C GLU A 93 10.16 -0.90 16.57
N GLY A 94 9.20 -1.68 16.06
CA GLY A 94 8.04 -2.16 16.81
C GLY A 94 7.11 -1.03 17.27
N SER A 95 7.12 0.11 16.57
CA SER A 95 6.45 1.35 16.97
C SER A 95 5.14 1.61 16.21
N LEU A 96 4.65 0.62 15.44
CA LEU A 96 3.44 0.75 14.61
C LEU A 96 2.24 1.34 15.38
N ALA A 97 1.89 0.73 16.52
CA ALA A 97 0.73 1.15 17.30
C ALA A 97 0.87 2.57 17.86
N SER A 98 2.05 2.93 18.39
CA SER A 98 2.30 4.25 18.97
C SER A 98 2.39 5.35 17.93
N LYS A 99 2.72 5.00 16.68
CA LYS A 99 2.76 5.90 15.52
C LYS A 99 1.44 5.91 14.72
N GLY A 100 0.41 5.21 15.19
CA GLY A 100 -0.92 5.21 14.58
C GLY A 100 -1.02 4.43 13.26
N TRP A 101 -0.09 3.50 13.02
CA TRP A 101 -0.18 2.55 11.91
C TRP A 101 -1.20 1.45 12.23
N PRO A 102 -1.80 0.83 11.20
CA PRO A 102 -2.57 -0.40 11.39
C PRO A 102 -1.71 -1.48 12.05
N THR A 103 -2.26 -2.24 12.99
CA THR A 103 -1.53 -3.31 13.70
C THR A 103 -1.92 -4.71 13.24
N PHE A 104 -3.10 -4.86 12.66
CA PHE A 104 -3.59 -6.11 12.08
C PHE A 104 -3.40 -6.08 10.57
N LEU A 105 -2.72 -7.09 10.00
CA LEU A 105 -2.38 -7.13 8.57
C LEU A 105 -1.75 -5.82 8.08
N SER A 106 -0.83 -5.28 8.88
CA SER A 106 -0.33 -3.92 8.76
C SER A 106 0.25 -3.64 7.37
N ALA A 107 1.23 -4.45 6.95
CA ALA A 107 1.90 -4.24 5.68
C ALA A 107 0.98 -4.48 4.48
N TYR A 108 0.03 -5.40 4.61
CA TYR A 108 -0.99 -5.61 3.58
C TYR A 108 -1.88 -4.37 3.44
N THR A 109 -2.41 -3.86 4.55
CA THR A 109 -3.27 -2.67 4.61
C THR A 109 -2.55 -1.45 4.02
N VAL A 110 -1.31 -1.20 4.45
CA VAL A 110 -0.48 -0.09 3.94
C VAL A 110 -0.17 -0.27 2.46
N SER A 111 0.13 -1.50 2.00
CA SER A 111 0.39 -1.75 0.58
C SER A 111 -0.83 -1.49 -0.32
N LYS A 112 -2.03 -1.79 0.16
CA LYS A 112 -3.28 -1.55 -0.58
C LYS A 112 -3.69 -0.08 -0.55
N ALA A 113 -3.45 0.62 0.55
CA ALA A 113 -3.58 2.08 0.60
C ALA A 113 -2.63 2.76 -0.40
N ALA A 114 -1.37 2.30 -0.46
CA ALA A 114 -0.40 2.80 -1.42
C ALA A 114 -0.78 2.47 -2.88
N MET A 115 -1.37 1.30 -3.12
CA MET A 115 -1.92 0.96 -4.44
C MET A 115 -3.05 1.91 -4.84
N ASN A 116 -3.98 2.21 -3.94
CA ASN A 116 -5.07 3.16 -4.21
C ASN A 116 -4.53 4.56 -4.50
N ALA A 117 -3.51 5.00 -3.77
CA ALA A 117 -2.80 6.23 -4.05
C ALA A 117 -2.19 6.21 -5.46
N TYR A 118 -1.45 5.16 -5.80
CA TYR A 118 -0.84 5.01 -7.13
C TYR A 118 -1.86 5.01 -8.26
N THR A 119 -3.02 4.36 -8.08
CA THR A 119 -4.12 4.41 -9.06
C THR A 119 -4.65 5.81 -9.31
N ARG A 120 -4.53 6.74 -8.35
CA ARG A 120 -4.92 8.15 -8.55
C ARG A 120 -3.82 8.98 -9.21
N ILE A 121 -2.56 8.54 -9.11
CA ILE A 121 -1.41 9.17 -9.77
C ILE A 121 -1.43 8.86 -11.28
N LEU A 122 -1.82 7.63 -11.64
CA LEU A 122 -1.98 7.19 -13.04
C LEU A 122 -3.13 7.88 -13.76
#